data_AF-A0A380W6X6-F1
#
_entry.id   AF-A0A380W6X6-F1
#
_cell.length_a   1.000
_cell.length_b   1.000
_cell.length_c   1.000
_cell.angle_alpha   90.00
_cell.angle_beta   90.00
_cell.angle_gamma   90.00
#
_symmetry.space_group_name_H-M   'P 1'
#
loop_
_entity.id
_entity.type
_entity.pdbx_description
1 polymer ?
#
loop_
_entity_poly.entity_id
_entity_poly.type
_entity_poly.pdbx_seq_one_letter_code
_entity_poly.pdbx_strand_id
1 'polypeptide(L)'
;MAAQLHIIDDTALRDDVRLRTRPSVRQPCESPSASPLSSSTVADAAAQIIAINKKREDLGIGHEKFAQKAGISFWTWRDLRRGAFRPTPATLKKLRAALGEVPEAKPPQVVKGFHRLVMIEIARTQQIDIETVLTTDFTVQRPHAPQWLASSRVRLMAIYITAVELEVGNADLARALGVSREAVRKARMKIEDLREADHAVNDLLDRIAGQVRG
;
A
#
# COMPACT_ATOMS: atom_id res chain seq x y z
N MET A 1 40.36 7.51 33.46
CA MET A 1 39.16 8.13 34.06
C MET A 1 37.94 7.45 33.45
N ALA A 2 37.37 6.45 34.13
CA ALA A 2 36.24 5.65 33.64
C ALA A 2 34.93 6.18 34.22
N ALA A 3 33.97 6.50 33.35
CA ALA A 3 32.64 6.98 33.73
C ALA A 3 31.74 5.80 34.11
N GLN A 4 31.32 5.78 35.37
CA GLN A 4 30.31 4.86 35.92
C GLN A 4 28.93 5.20 35.32
N LEU A 5 28.37 4.27 34.54
CA LEU A 5 26.97 4.32 34.13
C LEU A 5 26.09 3.85 35.30
N HIS A 6 25.38 4.80 35.91
CA HIS A 6 24.29 4.51 36.84
C HIS A 6 23.13 3.87 36.05
N ILE A 7 22.98 2.56 36.19
CA ILE A 7 21.74 1.85 35.85
C ILE A 7 20.70 2.32 36.87
N ILE A 8 19.73 3.12 36.41
CA ILE A 8 18.56 3.48 37.20
C ILE A 8 17.70 2.21 37.29
N ASP A 9 17.75 1.55 38.44
CA ASP A 9 16.79 0.52 38.82
C ASP A 9 15.42 1.18 39.01
N ASP A 10 14.62 1.20 37.95
CA ASP A 10 13.27 1.76 37.91
C ASP A 10 12.26 0.81 38.60
N THR A 11 12.52 0.54 39.88
CA THR A 11 11.65 -0.26 40.76
C THR A 11 10.44 0.53 41.23
N ALA A 12 10.48 1.87 41.17
CA ALA A 12 9.37 2.74 41.55
C ALA A 12 8.14 2.63 40.62
N LEU A 13 8.32 2.18 39.37
CA LEU A 13 7.21 2.03 38.41
C LEU A 13 6.36 0.76 38.63
N ARG A 14 6.81 -0.19 39.47
CA ARG A 14 6.09 -1.46 39.71
C ARG A 14 4.92 -1.33 40.69
N ASP A 15 4.89 -0.30 41.52
CA ASP A 15 3.95 -0.20 42.64
C ASP A 15 2.86 0.87 42.50
N ASP A 16 2.71 1.50 41.33
CA ASP A 16 1.65 2.48 41.14
C ASP A 16 0.25 1.82 41.12
N VAL A 17 -0.49 2.04 42.22
CA VAL A 17 -1.86 1.53 42.47
C VAL A 17 -2.85 1.97 41.39
N ARG A 18 -2.60 3.07 40.68
CA ARG A 18 -3.45 3.55 39.58
C ARG A 18 -3.40 2.66 38.34
N LEU A 19 -2.41 1.76 38.24
CA LEU A 19 -2.26 0.81 37.14
C LEU A 19 -3.00 -0.52 37.37
N ARG A 20 -3.66 -0.72 38.52
CA ARG A 20 -4.17 -2.04 38.94
C ARG A 20 -5.56 -2.42 38.44
N THR A 21 -6.37 -1.51 37.89
CA THR A 21 -7.75 -1.83 37.54
C THR A 21 -8.14 -1.33 36.16
N ARG A 22 -7.96 -2.20 35.16
CA ARG A 22 -8.68 -2.10 33.89
C ARG A 22 -10.10 -2.63 34.14
N PRO A 23 -11.19 -1.90 33.81
CA PRO A 23 -12.53 -2.46 33.88
C PRO A 23 -12.63 -3.63 32.90
N SER A 24 -12.78 -4.83 33.46
CA SER A 24 -13.01 -6.07 32.72
C SER A 24 -14.46 -6.10 32.25
N VAL A 25 -14.76 -5.41 31.16
CA VAL A 25 -16.01 -5.60 30.42
C VAL A 25 -15.64 -6.14 29.03
N ARG A 26 -15.66 -7.46 28.90
CA ARG A 26 -15.74 -8.12 27.59
C ARG A 26 -16.81 -9.20 27.68
N GLN A 27 -17.91 -8.97 26.98
CA GLN A 27 -18.87 -10.01 26.63
C GLN A 27 -18.16 -11.10 25.82
N PRO A 28 -18.51 -12.38 26.02
CA PRO A 28 -18.06 -13.46 25.15
C PRO A 28 -18.75 -13.30 23.79
N CYS A 29 -18.04 -12.77 22.80
CA CYS A 29 -18.46 -12.88 21.41
C CYS A 29 -18.17 -14.31 20.93
N GLU A 30 -19.21 -14.97 20.43
CA GLU A 30 -19.13 -16.24 19.72
C GLU A 30 -18.05 -16.18 18.62
N SER A 31 -17.18 -17.19 18.62
CA SER A 31 -16.04 -17.29 17.73
C SER A 31 -16.49 -17.60 16.29
N PRO A 32 -16.24 -16.74 15.31
CA PRO A 32 -16.37 -17.14 13.90
C PRO A 32 -15.27 -18.15 13.57
N SER A 33 -15.68 -19.28 12.97
CA SER A 33 -14.82 -20.33 12.41
C SER A 33 -13.69 -19.72 11.55
N ALA A 34 -12.48 -19.73 12.08
CA ALA A 34 -11.31 -19.13 11.47
C ALA A 34 -10.65 -20.13 10.51
N SER A 35 -10.69 -19.82 9.21
CA SER A 35 -9.86 -20.51 8.22
C SER A 35 -8.37 -20.42 8.59
N PRO A 36 -7.57 -21.48 8.38
CA PRO A 36 -6.15 -21.48 8.72
C PRO A 36 -5.40 -20.49 7.83
N LEU A 37 -5.05 -19.34 8.40
CA LEU A 37 -4.17 -18.38 7.75
C LEU A 37 -2.76 -18.98 7.61
N SER A 38 -2.23 -18.91 6.39
CA SER A 38 -0.92 -19.43 6.02
C SER A 38 0.19 -18.91 6.95
N SER A 39 0.96 -19.83 7.54
CA SER A 39 1.94 -19.61 8.61
C SER A 39 3.07 -18.63 8.23
N SER A 40 3.36 -18.47 6.94
CA SER A 40 4.40 -17.55 6.44
C SER A 40 4.16 -16.10 6.84
N THR A 41 2.90 -15.65 6.80
CA THR A 41 2.55 -14.25 7.05
C THR A 41 2.71 -13.80 8.51
N VAL A 42 2.84 -14.74 9.46
CA VAL A 42 2.96 -14.41 10.90
C VAL A 42 4.40 -14.02 11.23
N ALA A 43 5.38 -14.76 10.70
CA ALA A 43 6.80 -14.50 10.90
C ALA A 43 7.19 -13.12 10.35
N ASP A 44 6.65 -12.75 9.17
CA ASP A 44 6.93 -11.47 8.52
C ASP A 44 6.49 -10.26 9.37
N ALA A 45 5.36 -10.38 10.07
CA ALA A 45 4.83 -9.28 10.87
C ALA A 45 5.72 -8.99 12.10
N ALA A 46 6.22 -10.04 12.77
CA ALA A 46 7.13 -9.89 13.90
C ALA A 46 8.47 -9.27 13.47
N ALA A 47 9.03 -9.75 12.35
CA ALA A 47 10.25 -9.20 11.77
C ALA A 47 10.11 -7.69 11.43
N GLN A 48 8.95 -7.28 10.90
CA GLN A 48 8.67 -5.87 10.62
C GLN A 48 8.63 -5.00 11.88
N ILE A 49 8.07 -5.49 12.99
CA ILE A 49 8.06 -4.74 14.26
C ILE A 49 9.47 -4.55 14.81
N ILE A 50 10.32 -5.58 14.71
CA ILE A 50 11.73 -5.50 15.11
C ILE A 50 12.45 -4.43 14.26
N ALA A 51 12.27 -4.45 12.94
CA ALA A 51 12.86 -3.45 12.04
C ALA A 51 12.39 -2.01 12.35
N ILE A 52 11.09 -1.83 12.61
CA ILE A 52 10.51 -0.53 13.01
C ILE A 52 11.11 -0.06 14.33
N ASN A 53 11.28 -0.95 15.32
CA ASN A 53 11.86 -0.56 16.61
C ASN A 53 13.33 -0.19 16.48
N LYS A 54 14.11 -0.92 15.67
CA LYS A 54 15.51 -0.57 15.38
C LYS A 54 15.61 0.81 14.74
N LYS A 55 14.82 1.09 13.71
CA LYS A 55 14.83 2.40 13.05
C LYS A 55 14.38 3.54 13.96
N ARG A 56 13.42 3.28 14.86
CA ARG A 56 13.05 4.24 15.93
C ARG A 56 14.26 4.56 16.84
N GLU A 57 15.04 3.54 17.21
CA GLU A 57 16.25 3.69 18.03
C GLU A 57 17.30 4.53 17.31
N ASP A 58 17.54 4.24 16.03
CA ASP A 58 18.46 5.01 15.19
C ASP A 58 18.06 6.49 15.09
N LEU A 59 16.76 6.79 15.13
CA LEU A 59 16.22 8.16 15.12
C LEU A 59 16.14 8.81 16.51
N GLY A 60 16.50 8.10 17.59
CA GLY A 60 16.44 8.62 18.97
C GLY A 60 15.03 8.97 19.47
N ILE A 61 13.98 8.41 18.86
CA ILE A 61 12.59 8.76 19.22
C ILE A 61 12.14 7.92 20.41
N GLY A 62 11.83 8.53 21.56
CA GLY A 62 11.28 7.83 22.73
C GLY A 62 9.99 7.06 22.42
N HIS A 63 9.74 5.96 23.13
CA HIS A 63 8.60 5.05 22.85
C HIS A 63 7.23 5.73 22.92
N GLU A 64 7.01 6.59 23.91
CA GLU A 64 5.75 7.31 24.10
C GLU A 64 5.52 8.32 22.98
N LYS A 65 6.54 9.12 22.65
CA LYS A 65 6.52 10.06 21.53
C LYS A 65 6.27 9.35 20.20
N PHE A 66 6.86 8.17 20.01
CA PHE A 66 6.65 7.35 18.83
C PHE A 66 5.20 6.83 18.74
N ALA A 67 4.67 6.26 19.84
CA ALA A 67 3.29 5.76 19.89
C ALA A 67 2.28 6.89 19.66
N GLN A 68 2.49 8.05 20.27
CA GLN A 68 1.69 9.26 20.06
C GLN A 68 1.73 9.71 18.60
N LYS A 69 2.92 9.79 17.98
CA LYS A 69 3.09 10.14 16.57
C LYS A 69 2.41 9.15 15.62
N ALA A 70 2.38 7.86 15.98
CA ALA A 70 1.68 6.83 15.23
C ALA A 70 0.16 6.78 15.50
N GLY A 71 -0.34 7.56 16.47
CA GLY A 71 -1.76 7.54 16.86
C GLY A 71 -2.20 6.18 17.44
N ILE A 72 -1.33 5.54 18.23
CA ILE A 72 -1.63 4.31 18.98
C ILE A 72 -1.31 4.50 20.46
N SER A 73 -1.95 3.70 21.33
CA SER A 73 -1.63 3.75 22.76
C SER A 73 -0.22 3.21 23.04
N PHE A 74 0.45 3.77 24.05
CA PHE A 74 1.76 3.29 24.51
C PHE A 74 1.73 1.79 24.87
N TRP A 75 0.67 1.35 25.54
CA TRP A 75 0.47 -0.07 25.90
C TRP A 75 0.37 -0.97 24.67
N THR A 76 -0.37 -0.54 23.64
CA THR A 76 -0.45 -1.26 22.37
C THR A 76 0.92 -1.41 21.72
N TRP A 77 1.73 -0.34 21.69
CA TRP A 77 3.08 -0.42 21.16
C TRP A 77 3.97 -1.39 21.95
N ARG A 78 3.88 -1.36 23.28
CA ARG A 78 4.60 -2.29 24.16
C ARG A 78 4.20 -3.74 23.92
N ASP A 79 2.90 -4.01 23.78
CA ASP A 79 2.38 -5.36 23.58
C ASP A 79 2.76 -5.90 22.19
N LEU A 80 2.78 -5.04 21.16
CA LEU A 80 3.27 -5.39 19.82
C LEU A 80 4.75 -5.80 19.84
N ARG A 81 5.61 -5.07 20.56
CA ARG A 81 7.03 -5.42 20.70
C ARG A 81 7.27 -6.73 21.44
N ARG A 82 6.38 -7.08 22.37
CA ARG A 82 6.41 -8.37 23.10
C ARG A 82 5.83 -9.53 22.29
N GLY A 83 5.28 -9.26 21.11
CA GLY A 83 4.58 -10.27 20.31
C GLY A 83 3.25 -10.73 20.91
N ALA A 84 2.69 -9.99 21.88
CA ALA A 84 1.43 -10.36 22.54
C ALA A 84 0.21 -10.23 21.60
N PHE A 85 0.31 -9.36 20.59
CA PHE A 85 -0.69 -9.22 19.55
C PHE A 85 -0.06 -9.16 18.17
N ARG A 86 -0.77 -9.69 17.17
CA ARG A 86 -0.39 -9.56 15.77
C ARG A 86 -0.80 -8.17 15.27
N PRO A 87 0.14 -7.35 14.74
CA PRO A 87 -0.22 -6.05 14.19
C PRO A 87 -1.04 -6.24 12.91
N THR A 88 -2.08 -5.41 12.74
CA THR A 88 -2.78 -5.32 11.45
C THR A 88 -1.94 -4.53 10.44
N PRO A 89 -2.16 -4.71 9.12
CA PRO A 89 -1.48 -3.92 8.10
C PRO A 89 -1.67 -2.40 8.27
N ALA A 90 -2.85 -1.99 8.74
CA ALA A 90 -3.14 -0.58 9.04
C ALA A 90 -2.29 -0.05 10.19
N THR A 91 -2.06 -0.85 11.24
CA THR A 91 -1.17 -0.49 12.35
C THR A 91 0.28 -0.37 11.88
N LEU A 92 0.77 -1.32 11.08
CA LEU A 92 2.13 -1.25 10.52
C LEU A 92 2.32 0.02 9.66
N LYS A 93 1.32 0.39 8.85
CA LYS A 93 1.34 1.62 8.06
C LYS A 93 1.46 2.88 8.94
N LYS A 94 0.69 2.96 10.04
CA LYS A 94 0.77 4.07 11.01
C LYS A 94 2.15 4.16 11.67
N LEU A 95 2.71 3.01 12.06
CA LEU A 95 4.03 2.92 12.67
C LEU A 95 5.14 3.41 11.72
N ARG A 96 5.12 2.98 10.45
CA ARG A 96 6.07 3.45 9.43
C ARG A 96 5.92 4.95 9.15
N ALA A 97 4.69 5.43 9.01
CA ALA A 97 4.43 6.86 8.84
C ALA A 97 4.99 7.70 10.01
N ALA A 98 4.92 7.19 11.23
CA ALA A 98 5.51 7.85 12.40
C ALA A 98 7.04 7.92 12.36
N LEU A 99 7.71 6.99 11.67
CA LEU A 99 9.16 7.06 11.41
C LEU A 99 9.53 8.07 10.33
N GLY A 100 8.56 8.74 9.70
CA GLY A 100 8.82 9.56 8.52
C GLY A 100 9.07 8.74 7.26
N GLU A 101 8.88 7.42 7.32
CA GLU A 101 8.68 6.61 6.14
C GLU A 101 7.28 6.93 5.59
N VAL A 102 7.18 8.07 4.92
CA VAL A 102 6.14 8.21 3.91
C VAL A 102 6.50 7.14 2.88
N PRO A 103 5.58 6.22 2.49
CA PRO A 103 5.85 5.38 1.33
C PRO A 103 6.27 6.33 0.23
N GLU A 104 7.47 6.11 -0.35
CA GLU A 104 8.07 7.06 -1.28
C GLU A 104 7.07 7.28 -2.41
N ALA A 105 6.33 8.39 -2.30
CA ALA A 105 5.23 8.65 -3.19
C ALA A 105 5.91 9.00 -4.50
N LYS A 106 5.85 8.06 -5.45
CA LYS A 106 6.46 8.27 -6.76
C LYS A 106 6.01 9.63 -7.29
N PRO A 107 6.93 10.50 -7.71
CA PRO A 107 6.58 11.84 -8.14
C PRO A 107 5.48 11.75 -9.21
N PRO A 108 4.41 12.56 -9.13
CA PRO A 108 3.31 12.52 -10.09
C PRO A 108 3.78 12.59 -11.54
N GLN A 109 4.88 13.31 -11.80
CA GLN A 109 5.51 13.44 -13.12
C GLN A 109 6.08 12.11 -13.62
N VAL A 110 6.73 11.33 -12.75
CA VAL A 110 7.28 10.01 -13.10
C VAL A 110 6.14 9.05 -13.43
N VAL A 111 5.10 9.02 -12.59
CA VAL A 111 3.91 8.16 -12.83
C VAL A 111 3.21 8.54 -14.14
N LYS A 112 3.02 9.84 -14.40
CA LYS A 112 2.40 10.33 -15.63
C LYS A 112 3.24 10.05 -16.87
N GLY A 113 4.57 10.20 -16.78
CA GLY A 113 5.50 9.89 -17.86
C GLY A 113 5.51 8.41 -18.20
N PHE A 114 5.61 7.55 -17.18
CA PHE A 114 5.55 6.10 -17.33
C PHE A 114 4.21 5.65 -17.93
N HIS A 115 3.10 6.16 -17.42
CA HIS A 115 1.77 5.86 -17.98
C HIS A 115 1.67 6.22 -19.46
N ARG A 116 2.23 7.36 -19.88
CA ARG A 116 2.29 7.75 -21.30
C ARG A 116 3.12 6.77 -22.13
N LEU A 117 4.28 6.34 -21.64
CA LEU A 117 5.11 5.33 -22.32
C LEU A 117 4.35 4.01 -22.50
N VAL A 118 3.69 3.53 -21.45
CA VAL A 118 2.89 2.30 -21.51
C VAL A 118 1.75 2.41 -22.52
N MET A 119 1.03 3.55 -22.56
CA MET A 119 0.01 3.78 -23.59
C MET A 119 0.57 3.73 -25.00
N ILE A 120 1.74 4.35 -25.25
CA ILE A 120 2.41 4.34 -26.55
C ILE A 120 2.74 2.90 -26.97
N GLU A 121 3.27 2.09 -26.05
CA GLU A 121 3.67 0.71 -26.36
C GLU A 121 2.47 -0.20 -26.62
N ILE A 122 1.38 -0.07 -25.85
CA ILE A 122 0.14 -0.81 -26.09
C ILE A 122 -0.46 -0.40 -27.44
N ALA A 123 -0.54 0.91 -27.72
CA ALA A 123 -1.09 1.43 -28.98
C ALA A 123 -0.28 0.92 -30.18
N ARG A 124 1.06 0.97 -30.10
CA ARG A 124 1.97 0.42 -31.12
C ARG A 124 1.72 -1.07 -31.35
N THR A 125 1.63 -1.85 -30.27
CA THR A 125 1.45 -3.31 -30.34
C THR A 125 0.10 -3.69 -30.96
N GLN A 126 -0.94 -2.89 -30.71
CA GLN A 126 -2.28 -3.09 -31.28
C GLN A 126 -2.51 -2.36 -32.60
N GLN A 127 -1.50 -1.67 -33.15
CA GLN A 127 -1.60 -0.84 -34.36
C GLN A 127 -2.70 0.23 -34.27
N ILE A 128 -2.92 0.77 -33.06
CA ILE A 128 -3.84 1.87 -32.81
C ILE A 128 -3.07 3.18 -32.93
N ASP A 129 -3.68 4.16 -33.60
CA ASP A 129 -3.11 5.50 -33.67
C ASP A 129 -3.03 6.14 -32.27
N ILE A 130 -1.81 6.48 -31.86
CA ILE A 130 -1.52 7.07 -30.56
C ILE A 130 -2.06 8.50 -30.44
N GLU A 131 -2.09 9.25 -31.54
CA GLU A 131 -2.61 10.61 -31.52
C GLU A 131 -4.09 10.60 -31.14
N THR A 132 -4.87 9.70 -31.75
CA THR A 132 -6.26 9.43 -31.39
C THR A 132 -6.42 9.08 -29.91
N VAL A 133 -5.58 8.19 -29.36
CA VAL A 133 -5.65 7.78 -27.94
C VAL A 133 -5.39 8.95 -26.99
N LEU A 134 -4.40 9.80 -27.30
CA LEU A 134 -3.99 10.92 -26.46
C LEU A 134 -4.94 12.12 -26.51
N THR A 135 -5.60 12.32 -27.66
CA THR A 135 -6.50 13.46 -27.90
C THR A 135 -7.97 13.15 -27.58
N THR A 136 -8.36 11.88 -27.50
CA THR A 136 -9.74 11.48 -27.20
C THR A 136 -10.20 12.02 -25.84
N ASP A 137 -11.31 12.76 -25.84
CA ASP A 137 -12.00 13.14 -24.62
C ASP A 137 -12.84 11.96 -24.07
N PHE A 138 -12.42 11.44 -22.92
CA PHE A 138 -13.09 10.33 -22.24
C PHE A 138 -14.15 10.78 -21.24
N THR A 139 -14.38 12.10 -21.08
CA THR A 139 -15.51 12.61 -20.30
C THR A 139 -16.84 12.40 -21.04
N VAL A 140 -16.81 12.42 -22.38
CA VAL A 140 -17.96 12.13 -23.24
C VAL A 140 -17.95 10.65 -23.63
N GLN A 141 -18.96 9.91 -23.19
CA GLN A 141 -19.11 8.50 -23.56
C GLN A 141 -19.59 8.37 -25.02
N ARG A 142 -18.88 7.57 -25.82
CA ARG A 142 -19.25 7.27 -27.22
C ARG A 142 -19.18 5.77 -27.47
N PRO A 143 -20.11 4.97 -26.89
CA PRO A 143 -20.01 3.52 -26.88
C PRO A 143 -20.11 2.87 -28.27
N HIS A 144 -20.67 3.56 -29.26
CA HIS A 144 -20.82 3.03 -30.63
C HIS A 144 -19.63 3.32 -31.55
N ALA A 145 -18.68 4.17 -31.14
CA ALA A 145 -17.53 4.52 -31.97
C ALA A 145 -16.40 3.50 -31.75
N PRO A 146 -16.00 2.70 -32.76
CA PRO A 146 -15.00 1.64 -32.58
C PRO A 146 -13.64 2.19 -32.15
N GLN A 147 -13.24 3.35 -32.71
CA GLN A 147 -11.99 4.03 -32.33
C GLN A 147 -11.99 4.50 -30.87
N TRP A 148 -13.15 4.93 -30.35
CA TRP A 148 -13.30 5.32 -28.95
C TRP A 148 -13.17 4.12 -28.02
N LEU A 149 -13.79 2.98 -28.38
CA LEU A 149 -13.67 1.73 -27.62
C LEU A 149 -12.22 1.23 -27.59
N ALA A 150 -11.53 1.24 -28.73
CA ALA A 150 -10.12 0.86 -28.84
C ALA A 150 -9.25 1.76 -27.96
N SER A 151 -9.39 3.08 -28.07
CA SER A 151 -8.64 4.06 -27.27
C SER A 151 -8.92 3.94 -25.77
N SER A 152 -10.18 3.66 -25.41
CA SER A 152 -10.59 3.40 -24.02
C SER A 152 -9.91 2.14 -23.49
N ARG A 153 -9.88 1.06 -24.27
CA ARG A 153 -9.21 -0.20 -23.89
C ARG A 153 -7.72 0.01 -23.64
N VAL A 154 -7.03 0.73 -24.53
CA VAL A 154 -5.60 1.09 -24.36
C VAL A 154 -5.38 1.84 -23.05
N ARG A 155 -6.21 2.85 -22.74
CA ARG A 155 -6.09 3.63 -21.51
C ARG A 155 -6.34 2.77 -20.26
N LEU A 156 -7.33 1.88 -20.28
CA LEU A 156 -7.62 0.99 -19.16
C LEU A 156 -6.45 0.04 -18.88
N MET A 157 -5.86 -0.56 -19.93
CA MET A 157 -4.68 -1.41 -19.83
C MET A 157 -3.47 -0.64 -19.29
N ALA A 158 -3.25 0.59 -19.77
CA ALA A 158 -2.15 1.42 -19.29
C ALA A 158 -2.27 1.80 -17.82
N ILE A 159 -3.49 2.12 -17.35
CA ILE A 159 -3.77 2.34 -15.92
C ILE A 159 -3.41 1.09 -15.11
N TYR A 160 -3.80 -0.09 -15.61
CA TYR A 160 -3.52 -1.36 -14.96
C TYR A 160 -2.02 -1.62 -14.82
N ILE A 161 -1.28 -1.62 -15.93
CA ILE A 161 0.17 -1.86 -15.94
C ILE A 161 0.89 -0.81 -15.08
N THR A 162 0.53 0.47 -15.20
CA THR A 162 1.14 1.53 -14.36
C THR A 162 0.94 1.27 -12.87
N ALA A 163 -0.26 0.81 -12.46
CA ALA A 163 -0.52 0.52 -11.06
C ALA A 163 0.29 -0.68 -10.55
N VAL A 164 0.43 -1.73 -11.36
CA VAL A 164 1.14 -2.98 -10.99
C VAL A 164 2.65 -2.77 -11.02
N GLU A 165 3.20 -2.33 -12.15
CA GLU A 165 4.66 -2.22 -12.36
C GLU A 165 5.30 -1.14 -11.49
N LEU A 166 4.58 -0.04 -11.23
CA LEU A 166 5.07 0.99 -10.34
C LEU A 166 4.61 0.79 -8.88
N GLU A 167 3.85 -0.26 -8.56
CA GLU A 167 3.30 -0.48 -7.21
C GLU A 167 2.62 0.77 -6.62
N VAL A 168 1.97 1.57 -7.47
CA VAL A 168 1.37 2.86 -7.06
C VAL A 168 -0.04 2.61 -6.54
N GLY A 169 -0.33 3.12 -5.34
CA GLY A 169 -1.67 3.08 -4.79
C GLY A 169 -2.67 3.86 -5.63
N ASN A 170 -3.93 3.39 -5.68
CA ASN A 170 -4.98 4.00 -6.53
C ASN A 170 -5.16 5.52 -6.30
N ALA A 171 -4.94 6.01 -5.07
CA ALA A 171 -5.07 7.44 -4.75
C ALA A 171 -3.96 8.29 -5.39
N ASP A 172 -2.72 7.80 -5.38
CA ASP A 172 -1.58 8.52 -5.94
C ASP A 172 -1.61 8.44 -7.47
N LEU A 173 -2.00 7.30 -8.03
CA LEU A 173 -2.22 7.15 -9.46
C LEU A 173 -3.35 8.07 -9.96
N ALA A 174 -4.47 8.13 -9.24
CA ALA A 174 -5.57 9.05 -9.54
C ALA A 174 -5.11 10.51 -9.55
N ARG A 175 -4.34 10.93 -8.54
CA ARG A 175 -3.75 12.27 -8.46
C ARG A 175 -2.82 12.55 -9.64
N ALA A 176 -1.96 11.59 -10.01
CA ALA A 176 -1.02 11.75 -11.12
C ALA A 176 -1.70 11.86 -12.49
N LEU A 177 -2.79 11.11 -12.70
CA LEU A 177 -3.52 11.07 -13.97
C LEU A 177 -4.65 12.11 -14.07
N GLY A 178 -4.96 12.84 -12.99
CA GLY A 178 -6.06 13.79 -12.96
C GLY A 178 -7.44 13.13 -13.08
N VAL A 179 -7.60 11.92 -12.54
CA VAL A 179 -8.87 11.17 -12.53
C VAL A 179 -9.31 10.86 -11.10
N SER A 180 -10.54 10.41 -10.92
CA SER A 180 -11.01 10.00 -9.59
C SER A 180 -10.39 8.67 -9.16
N ARG A 181 -10.24 8.46 -7.84
CA ARG A 181 -9.79 7.18 -7.27
C ARG A 181 -10.68 6.01 -7.69
N GLU A 182 -11.98 6.26 -7.80
CA GLU A 182 -12.97 5.26 -8.21
C GLU A 182 -12.82 4.88 -9.68
N ALA A 183 -12.49 5.83 -10.56
CA ALA A 183 -12.20 5.53 -11.97
C ALA A 183 -11.00 4.59 -12.11
N VAL A 184 -9.91 4.81 -11.35
CA VAL A 184 -8.75 3.91 -11.32
C VAL A 184 -9.14 2.52 -10.84
N ARG A 185 -9.92 2.42 -9.75
CA ARG A 185 -10.39 1.14 -9.22
C ARG A 185 -11.21 0.36 -10.26
N LYS A 186 -12.21 1.02 -10.88
CA LYS A 186 -13.05 0.41 -11.92
C LYS A 186 -12.24 -0.03 -13.13
N ALA A 187 -11.25 0.77 -13.53
CA ALA A 187 -10.37 0.41 -14.63
C ALA A 187 -9.59 -0.87 -14.33
N ARG A 188 -9.03 -1.01 -13.12
CA ARG A 188 -8.32 -2.22 -12.71
C ARG A 188 -9.23 -3.45 -12.67
N MET A 189 -10.39 -3.34 -12.03
CA MET A 189 -11.36 -4.45 -11.98
C MET A 189 -11.74 -4.92 -13.39
N LYS A 190 -12.05 -3.98 -14.28
CA LYS A 190 -12.41 -4.30 -15.67
C LYS A 190 -11.27 -5.01 -16.43
N ILE A 191 -10.01 -4.69 -16.17
CA ILE A 191 -8.88 -5.40 -16.79
C ILE A 191 -8.70 -6.79 -16.17
N GLU A 192 -8.86 -6.96 -14.86
CA GLU A 192 -8.82 -8.30 -14.25
C GLU A 192 -9.93 -9.20 -14.81
N ASP A 193 -11.16 -8.70 -14.90
CA ASP A 193 -12.28 -9.43 -15.51
C ASP A 193 -11.96 -9.83 -16.97
N LEU A 194 -11.29 -8.94 -17.72
CA LEU A 194 -10.86 -9.22 -19.11
C LEU A 194 -9.71 -10.22 -19.18
N ARG A 195 -8.79 -10.24 -18.22
CA ARG A 195 -7.69 -11.22 -18.17
C ARG A 195 -8.20 -12.62 -17.85
N GLU A 196 -9.22 -12.72 -17.01
CA GLU A 196 -9.90 -13.98 -16.71
C GLU A 196 -10.66 -14.52 -17.93
N ALA A 197 -11.27 -13.63 -18.72
CA ALA A 197 -12.06 -14.01 -19.88
C ALA A 197 -11.26 -14.24 -21.17
N ASP A 198 -10.12 -13.55 -21.36
CA ASP A 198 -9.37 -13.51 -22.62
C ASP A 198 -7.85 -13.66 -22.37
N HIS A 199 -7.31 -14.85 -22.64
CA HIS A 199 -5.88 -15.14 -22.49
C HIS A 199 -5.00 -14.23 -23.36
N ALA A 200 -5.49 -13.76 -24.51
CA ALA A 200 -4.71 -12.86 -25.36
C ALA A 200 -4.47 -11.50 -24.70
N VAL A 201 -5.39 -11.05 -23.83
CA VAL A 201 -5.17 -9.86 -22.99
C VAL A 201 -4.06 -10.13 -21.99
N ASN A 202 -4.07 -11.29 -21.34
CA ASN A 202 -3.04 -11.61 -20.37
C ASN A 202 -1.66 -11.67 -21.03
N ASP A 203 -1.53 -12.38 -22.15
CA ASP A 203 -0.27 -12.50 -22.90
C ASP A 203 0.24 -11.13 -23.38
N LEU A 204 -0.67 -10.24 -23.80
CA LEU A 204 -0.32 -8.87 -24.16
C LEU A 204 0.21 -8.10 -22.96
N LEU A 205 -0.48 -8.14 -21.81
CA LEU A 205 -0.04 -7.41 -20.61
C LEU A 205 1.32 -7.92 -20.11
N ASP A 206 1.53 -9.24 -20.11
CA ASP A 206 2.80 -9.86 -19.70
C ASP A 206 3.94 -9.48 -20.66
N ARG A 207 3.68 -9.46 -21.97
CA ARG A 207 4.65 -8.99 -22.97
C ARG A 207 5.05 -7.53 -22.76
N ILE A 208 4.07 -6.64 -22.59
CA ILE A 208 4.32 -5.21 -22.38
C ILE A 208 5.06 -4.99 -21.05
N ALA A 209 4.67 -5.68 -19.99
CA ALA A 209 5.36 -5.63 -18.70
C ALA A 209 6.82 -6.08 -18.82
N GLY A 210 7.09 -7.15 -19.57
CA GLY A 210 8.44 -7.61 -19.88
C GLY A 210 9.28 -6.54 -20.59
N GLN A 211 8.74 -5.93 -21.65
CA GLN A 211 9.45 -4.88 -22.39
C GLN A 211 9.77 -3.64 -21.54
N VAL A 212 8.90 -3.29 -20.60
CA VAL A 212 9.08 -2.12 -19.73
C VAL A 212 10.12 -2.37 -18.63
N ARG A 213 10.32 -3.62 -18.22
CA ARG A 213 11.36 -4.00 -17.24
C ARG A 213 12.76 -4.04 -17.84
N GLY A 214 12.88 -4.21 -19.16
CA GLY A 214 14.15 -4.43 -19.86
C GLY A 214 14.61 -5.88 -19.75
#